data_AF-A0A9P1GM94-F1
#
_entry.id   AF-A0A9P1GM94-F1
#
_cell.length_a   1.000
_cell.length_b   1.000
_cell.length_c   1.000
_cell.angle_alpha   90.00
_cell.angle_beta   90.00
_cell.angle_gamma   90.00
#
_symmetry.space_group_name_H-M   'P 1'
#
loop_
_entity.id
_entity.type
_entity.pdbx_description
1 polymer ?
#
loop_
_entity_poly.entity_id
_entity_poly.type
_entity_poly.pdbx_seq_one_letter_code
_entity_poly.pdbx_strand_id
1 'polypeptide(L)'
;MEIHVEAANADMLPKGCYVSVRVGDVLKQGRYEPQRAYNFPGIDRRRDVRIDVYQHVGTCLLAAEPDSSSVHDTFATSTHPDFPAMKFKVNVTTKTEEVQKSKTDRAAKMKGKAKDIDLSVSG
;
A
#
# COMPACT_ATOMS: atom_id res chain seq x y z
N MET A 1 -12.77 -17.57 -11.25
CA MET A 1 -12.73 -18.58 -10.17
C MET A 1 -13.46 -18.02 -8.96
N GLU A 2 -14.20 -18.85 -8.25
CA GLU A 2 -14.88 -18.50 -7.00
C GLU A 2 -14.28 -19.33 -5.86
N ILE A 3 -14.00 -18.69 -4.72
CA ILE A 3 -13.44 -19.33 -3.53
C ILE A 3 -14.34 -19.04 -2.34
N HIS A 4 -14.70 -20.08 -1.60
CA HIS A 4 -15.37 -20.00 -0.30
C HIS A 4 -14.42 -20.46 0.78
N VAL A 5 -14.43 -19.76 1.92
CA VAL A 5 -13.60 -20.12 3.07
C VAL A 5 -14.51 -20.39 4.24
N GLU A 6 -14.54 -21.65 4.65
CA GLU A 6 -15.26 -22.12 5.82
C GLU A 6 -14.29 -22.87 6.73
N ALA A 7 -14.29 -22.53 8.02
CA ALA A 7 -13.57 -23.32 9.01
C ALA A 7 -14.27 -24.64 9.24
N ALA A 8 -13.51 -25.75 9.19
CA ALA A 8 -14.02 -27.08 9.49
C ALA A 8 -14.63 -27.19 10.90
N ASN A 9 -14.19 -26.35 11.83
CA ASN A 9 -14.79 -26.17 13.14
C ASN A 9 -14.83 -24.68 13.48
N ALA A 10 -16.03 -24.12 13.66
CA ALA A 10 -16.23 -22.71 13.95
C ALA A 10 -15.61 -22.28 15.28
N ASP A 11 -15.52 -23.18 16.26
CA ASP A 11 -14.98 -22.87 17.59
C ASP A 11 -13.45 -22.73 17.59
N MET A 12 -12.78 -23.16 16.52
CA MET A 12 -11.33 -23.03 16.36
C MET A 12 -10.91 -21.66 15.80
N LEU A 13 -11.86 -20.85 15.31
CA LEU A 13 -11.56 -19.50 14.82
C LEU A 13 -11.66 -18.47 15.94
N PRO A 14 -10.69 -17.54 16.04
CA PRO A 14 -10.83 -16.39 16.92
C PRO A 14 -12.10 -15.60 16.59
N LYS A 15 -12.82 -15.17 17.62
CA LYS A 15 -14.05 -14.39 17.46
C LYS A 15 -13.75 -13.07 16.75
N GLY A 16 -14.55 -12.76 15.74
CA GLY A 16 -14.41 -11.52 14.97
C GLY A 16 -13.12 -11.44 14.14
N CYS A 17 -12.50 -12.58 13.82
CA CYS A 17 -11.32 -12.60 12.96
C CYS A 17 -11.60 -12.12 11.54
N TYR A 18 -10.52 -11.79 10.85
CA TYR A 18 -10.49 -11.40 9.45
C TYR A 18 -9.74 -12.49 8.68
N VAL A 19 -10.17 -12.72 7.45
CA VAL A 19 -9.53 -13.65 6.53
C VAL A 19 -9.06 -12.90 5.30
N SER A 20 -7.86 -13.24 4.82
CA SER A 20 -7.44 -12.90 3.47
C SER A 20 -7.34 -14.13 2.59
N VAL A 21 -7.74 -13.97 1.33
CA VAL A 21 -7.65 -14.95 0.26
C VAL A 21 -6.78 -14.34 -0.83
N ARG A 22 -5.61 -14.93 -1.07
CA ARG A 22 -4.68 -14.51 -2.12
C ARG A 22 -4.63 -15.55 -3.23
N VAL A 23 -4.76 -15.10 -4.48
CA VAL A 23 -4.57 -15.92 -5.67
C VAL A 23 -3.64 -15.18 -6.64
N GLY A 24 -2.41 -15.68 -6.80
CA GLY A 24 -1.36 -14.92 -7.49
C GLY A 24 -1.12 -13.57 -6.82
N ASP A 25 -1.36 -12.49 -7.57
CA ASP A 25 -1.13 -11.11 -7.11
C ASP A 25 -2.40 -10.44 -6.56
N VAL A 26 -3.56 -11.11 -6.68
CA VAL A 26 -4.83 -10.58 -6.21
C VAL A 26 -5.06 -11.04 -4.78
N LEU A 27 -5.17 -10.09 -3.86
CA LEU A 27 -5.52 -10.30 -2.45
C LEU A 27 -6.92 -9.74 -2.17
N LYS A 28 -7.78 -10.52 -1.55
CA LYS A 28 -9.06 -10.06 -1.00
C LYS A 28 -9.08 -10.30 0.49
N GLN A 29 -9.43 -9.29 1.28
CA GLN A 29 -9.44 -9.38 2.74
C GLN A 29 -10.75 -8.82 3.30
N GLY A 30 -11.22 -9.40 4.40
CA GLY A 30 -12.39 -8.90 5.12
C GLY A 30 -12.66 -9.68 6.39
N ARG A 31 -13.72 -9.28 7.11
CA ARG A 31 -14.23 -10.04 8.25
C ARG A 31 -14.60 -11.45 7.79
N TYR A 32 -14.30 -12.45 8.61
CA TYR A 32 -14.69 -13.83 8.32
C TYR A 32 -16.20 -13.97 8.25
N GLU A 33 -16.68 -14.44 7.11
CA GLU A 33 -18.07 -14.75 6.82
C GLU A 33 -18.09 -16.02 5.97
N PRO A 34 -18.55 -17.17 6.49
CA PRO A 34 -18.43 -18.46 5.81
C PRO A 34 -19.22 -18.51 4.48
N GLN A 35 -20.26 -17.68 4.36
CA GLN A 35 -21.11 -17.59 3.15
C GLN A 35 -20.55 -16.62 2.09
N ARG A 36 -19.40 -15.99 2.35
CA ARG A 36 -18.83 -14.98 1.45
C ARG A 36 -18.07 -15.65 0.31
N ALA A 37 -18.54 -15.41 -0.91
CA ALA A 37 -17.84 -15.79 -2.13
C ALA A 37 -16.75 -14.77 -2.51
N TYR A 38 -15.50 -15.24 -2.65
CA TYR A 38 -14.39 -14.44 -3.15
C TYR A 38 -14.19 -14.71 -4.66
N ASN A 39 -14.61 -13.75 -5.48
CA ASN A 39 -14.56 -13.85 -6.94
C ASN A 39 -13.23 -13.35 -7.52
N PHE A 40 -12.47 -14.19 -8.22
CA PHE A 40 -11.23 -13.82 -8.88
C PHE A 40 -11.37 -13.99 -10.41
N PRO A 41 -11.66 -12.91 -11.14
CA PRO A 41 -11.76 -12.96 -12.61
C PRO A 41 -10.37 -13.08 -13.25
N GLY A 42 -10.30 -13.68 -14.45
CA GLY A 42 -9.08 -13.69 -15.27
C GLY A 42 -7.94 -14.59 -14.76
N ILE A 43 -8.24 -15.65 -14.00
CA ILE A 43 -7.24 -16.65 -13.63
C ILE A 43 -7.08 -17.63 -14.79
N ASP A 44 -6.13 -17.34 -15.67
CA ASP A 44 -5.86 -18.13 -16.88
C ASP A 44 -5.09 -19.43 -16.61
N ARG A 45 -4.52 -19.60 -15.40
CA ARG A 45 -3.71 -20.77 -15.02
C ARG A 45 -3.96 -21.13 -13.56
N ARG A 46 -3.77 -22.41 -13.21
CA ARG A 46 -3.74 -22.85 -11.81
C ARG A 46 -2.69 -22.02 -11.04
N ARG A 47 -3.09 -21.50 -9.89
CA ARG A 47 -2.27 -20.72 -8.97
C ARG A 47 -2.50 -21.27 -7.57
N ASP A 48 -1.47 -21.20 -6.74
CA ASP A 48 -1.62 -21.49 -5.32
C ASP A 48 -2.55 -20.46 -4.69
N VAL A 49 -3.41 -20.94 -3.81
CA VAL A 49 -4.30 -20.12 -3.00
C VAL A 49 -3.71 -20.05 -1.60
N ARG A 50 -3.48 -18.84 -1.10
CA ARG A 50 -3.04 -18.62 0.27
C ARG A 50 -4.18 -18.04 1.08
N ILE A 51 -4.45 -18.68 2.22
CA ILE A 51 -5.43 -18.24 3.22
C ILE A 51 -4.66 -17.83 4.46
N ASP A 52 -4.86 -16.59 4.91
CA ASP A 52 -4.30 -16.10 6.17
C ASP A 52 -5.44 -15.62 7.09
N VAL A 53 -5.27 -15.82 8.39
CA VAL A 53 -6.21 -15.41 9.44
C VAL A 53 -5.56 -14.35 10.31
N TYR A 54 -6.30 -13.28 10.61
CA TYR A 54 -5.82 -12.13 11.38
C TYR A 54 -6.83 -11.68 12.42
N GLN A 55 -6.35 -11.01 13.46
CA GLN A 55 -7.18 -10.23 14.38
C GLN A 55 -7.09 -8.75 14.02
N HIS A 56 -8.23 -8.06 13.97
CA HIS A 56 -8.25 -6.62 13.82
C HIS A 56 -7.85 -5.95 15.14
N VAL A 57 -6.78 -5.15 15.09
CA VAL A 57 -6.26 -4.44 16.26
C VAL A 57 -6.82 -3.01 16.30
N GLY A 58 -6.83 -2.30 15.17
CA GLY A 58 -7.29 -0.92 15.12
C GLY A 58 -7.53 -0.35 13.73
N THR A 59 -8.18 0.81 13.67
CA THR A 59 -8.51 1.53 12.44
C THR A 59 -8.22 3.01 12.58
N CYS A 60 -7.72 3.63 11.52
CA CYS A 60 -7.73 5.08 11.33
C CYS A 60 -8.36 5.40 9.97
N LEU A 61 -9.07 6.52 9.89
CA LEU A 61 -9.55 7.07 8.63
C LEU A 61 -8.72 8.32 8.32
N LEU A 62 -8.38 8.51 7.04
CA LEU A 62 -7.71 9.70 6.55
C LEU A 62 -8.34 10.11 5.23
N ALA A 63 -8.46 11.41 5.01
CA ALA A 63 -8.84 11.97 3.73
C ALA A 63 -7.59 12.01 2.84
N ALA A 64 -7.67 11.44 1.64
CA ALA A 64 -6.62 11.49 0.64
C ALA A 64 -7.22 12.09 -0.64
N GLU A 65 -6.81 13.31 -0.97
CA GLU A 65 -7.22 13.98 -2.20
C GLU A 65 -6.44 13.42 -3.39
N PRO A 66 -7.09 12.86 -4.42
CA PRO A 66 -6.42 12.15 -5.51
C PRO A 66 -5.38 12.96 -6.28
N ASP A 67 -5.56 14.29 -6.30
CA ASP A 67 -4.78 15.21 -7.13
C ASP A 67 -3.73 16.01 -6.35
N SER A 68 -3.59 15.79 -5.04
CA SER A 68 -2.60 16.50 -4.21
C SER A 68 -1.73 15.57 -3.38
N SER A 69 -0.46 15.95 -3.23
CA SER A 69 0.44 15.30 -2.29
C SER A 69 0.24 15.85 -0.87
N SER A 70 0.30 14.98 0.14
CA SER A 70 0.06 15.35 1.53
C SER A 70 0.80 14.44 2.50
N VAL A 71 1.01 14.94 3.72
CA VAL A 71 1.58 14.16 4.83
C VAL A 71 0.65 14.27 6.03
N HIS A 72 0.22 13.13 6.56
CA HIS A 72 -0.70 13.07 7.69
C HIS A 72 -0.06 12.31 8.85
N ASP A 73 -0.03 12.94 10.02
CA ASP A 73 0.17 12.25 11.29
C ASP A 73 -1.21 11.82 11.82
N THR A 74 -1.44 10.51 11.96
CA THR A 74 -2.73 9.95 12.39
C THR A 74 -2.57 8.88 13.45
N PHE A 75 -3.67 8.51 14.10
CA PHE A 75 -3.72 7.48 15.12
C PHE A 75 -4.77 6.44 14.75
N ALA A 76 -4.40 5.16 14.76
CA ALA A 76 -5.37 4.08 14.74
C ALA A 76 -5.83 3.80 16.18
N THR A 77 -7.13 3.91 16.41
CA THR A 77 -7.72 3.50 17.68
C THR A 77 -7.62 1.99 17.79
N SER A 78 -7.04 1.49 18.88
CA SER A 78 -6.97 0.06 19.14
C SER A 78 -8.20 -0.39 19.91
N THR A 79 -8.73 -1.55 19.55
CA THR A 79 -9.79 -2.25 20.30
C THR A 79 -9.25 -3.43 21.11
N HIS A 80 -7.95 -3.73 20.96
CA HIS A 80 -7.32 -4.87 21.60
C HIS A 80 -6.65 -4.46 22.92
N PRO A 81 -6.84 -5.20 24.03
CA PRO A 81 -6.34 -4.82 25.35
C PRO A 81 -4.81 -4.70 25.41
N ASP A 82 -4.10 -5.56 24.69
CA ASP A 82 -2.63 -5.61 24.73
C ASP A 82 -1.94 -4.58 23.81
N PHE A 83 -2.70 -3.92 22.93
CA PHE A 83 -2.12 -3.00 21.95
C PHE A 83 -2.64 -1.58 22.21
N PRO A 84 -1.78 -0.61 22.54
CA PRO A 84 -2.20 0.78 22.66
C PRO A 84 -2.53 1.37 21.28
N ALA A 85 -3.05 2.61 21.27
CA ALA A 85 -3.25 3.35 20.03
C ALA A 85 -1.92 3.50 19.27
N MET A 86 -1.96 3.28 17.95
CA MET A 86 -0.77 3.29 17.10
C MET A 86 -0.69 4.58 16.32
N LYS A 87 0.48 5.24 16.33
CA LYS A 87 0.72 6.47 15.55
C LYS A 87 1.32 6.12 14.18
N PHE A 88 0.76 6.70 13.14
CA PHE A 88 1.23 6.56 11.76
C PHE A 88 1.58 7.91 11.16
N LYS A 89 2.61 7.92 10.32
CA LYS A 89 2.90 9.00 9.38
C LYS A 89 2.60 8.50 7.98
N VAL A 90 1.58 9.04 7.35
CA VAL A 90 1.09 8.63 6.03
C VAL A 90 1.47 9.69 5.01
N ASN A 91 2.25 9.30 3.99
CA ASN A 91 2.60 10.18 2.88
C ASN A 91 1.79 9.80 1.65
N VAL A 92 0.97 10.72 1.14
CA VAL A 92 0.21 10.58 -0.10
C VAL A 92 0.97 11.35 -1.18
N THR A 93 1.27 10.69 -2.31
CA THR A 93 2.00 11.30 -3.42
C THR A 93 1.27 11.02 -4.72
N THR A 94 1.20 12.04 -5.59
CA THR A 94 0.59 11.92 -6.92
C THR A 94 1.71 11.93 -7.97
N LYS A 95 1.57 11.08 -8.99
CA LYS A 95 2.62 10.88 -10.02
C LYS A 95 2.93 12.14 -10.85
N THR A 96 2.11 13.19 -10.73
CA THR A 96 2.25 14.43 -11.49
C THR A 96 3.47 15.26 -11.07
N GLU A 97 3.92 15.16 -9.81
CA GLU A 97 4.99 16.03 -9.27
C GLU A 97 6.42 15.51 -9.52
N GLU A 98 6.63 14.22 -9.80
CA GLU A 98 7.97 13.67 -10.08
C GLU A 98 8.61 14.25 -11.36
N VAL A 99 7.81 14.77 -12.27
CA VAL A 99 8.27 15.40 -13.52
C VAL A 99 8.91 16.77 -13.26
N GLN A 100 8.60 17.46 -12.15
CA GLN A 100 9.11 18.79 -11.88
C GLN A 100 10.46 18.79 -11.14
N LYS A 101 10.64 17.94 -10.11
CA LYS A 101 11.93 17.83 -9.40
C LYS A 101 13.07 17.28 -10.27
N SER A 102 12.76 16.36 -11.19
CA SER A 102 13.74 15.79 -12.12
C SER A 102 14.21 16.78 -13.20
N LYS A 103 13.42 17.83 -13.51
CA LYS A 103 13.80 18.91 -14.45
C LYS A 103 14.66 19.98 -13.78
N THR A 104 14.40 20.33 -12.52
CA THR A 104 15.19 21.35 -11.79
C THR A 104 16.61 20.88 -11.49
N ASP A 105 16.82 19.59 -11.18
CA ASP A 105 18.16 19.05 -10.93
C ASP A 105 19.02 18.94 -12.20
N ARG A 106 18.42 18.71 -13.37
CA ARG A 106 19.15 18.73 -14.65
C ARG A 106 19.54 20.15 -15.08
N ALA A 107 18.70 21.15 -14.81
CA ALA A 107 18.98 22.55 -15.15
C ALA A 107 20.10 23.16 -14.28
N ALA A 108 20.18 22.80 -13.00
CA ALA A 108 21.25 23.25 -12.11
C ALA A 108 22.62 22.67 -12.50
N LYS A 109 22.67 21.43 -13.03
CA LYS A 109 23.92 20.74 -13.38
C LYS A 109 24.56 21.21 -14.70
N MET A 110 23.81 21.88 -15.58
CA MET A 110 24.33 22.39 -16.86
C MET A 110 24.95 23.79 -16.78
N LYS A 111 24.59 24.63 -15.78
CA LYS A 111 25.19 25.97 -15.62
C LYS A 111 26.60 25.97 -15.03
N GLY A 112 27.06 24.86 -14.45
CA GLY A 112 28.40 24.73 -13.88
C GLY A 112 29.51 24.37 -14.88
N LYS A 113 29.19 23.94 -16.11
CA LYS A 113 30.19 23.46 -17.08
C LYS A 113 30.60 24.46 -18.17
N ALA A 114 29.99 25.64 -18.22
CA ALA A 114 30.22 26.63 -19.28
C ALA A 114 31.26 27.71 -18.93
N LYS A 115 31.99 27.60 -17.80
CA LYS A 115 32.99 28.61 -17.39
C LYS A 115 34.45 28.20 -17.52
N ASP A 116 34.76 26.95 -17.90
CA ASP A 116 36.15 26.45 -17.90
C ASP A 116 36.75 26.18 -19.29
N ILE A 117 36.10 26.63 -20.38
CA ILE A 117 36.65 26.47 -21.74
C ILE A 117 36.64 27.82 -22.45
N ASP A 118 37.49 28.74 -22.01
CA ASP A 118 38.07 29.74 -22.91
C ASP A 118 39.30 30.36 -22.25
N LEU A 119 40.50 29.99 -22.72
CA LEU A 119 41.81 30.65 -22.58
C LEU A 119 42.93 29.59 -22.64
N SER A 120 43.29 29.12 -23.83
CA SER A 120 44.65 28.65 -24.13
C SER A 120 44.85 28.31 -25.61
N VAL A 121 44.83 29.29 -26.51
CA VAL A 121 45.63 29.21 -27.74
C VAL A 121 46.05 30.62 -28.19
N SER A 122 47.28 30.99 -27.89
CA SER A 122 48.06 31.96 -28.68
C SER A 122 49.54 31.68 -28.43
N GLY A 123 50.10 30.84 -29.31
CA GLY A 123 51.53 30.74 -29.57
C GLY A 123 51.84 31.36 -30.92
#